data_AF-A0A2V7EBK7-F1
#
_entry.id   AF-A0A2V7EBK7-F1
#
_cell.length_a   1.000
_cell.length_b   1.000
_cell.length_c   1.000
_cell.angle_alpha   90.00
_cell.angle_beta   90.00
_cell.angle_gamma   90.00
#
_symmetry.space_group_name_H-M   'P 1'
#
loop_
_entity.id
_entity.type
_entity.pdbx_description
1 polymer ?
#
loop_
_entity_poly.entity_id
_entity_poly.type
_entity_poly.pdbx_seq_one_letter_code
_entity_poly.pdbx_strand_id
1 'polypeptide(L)'
;MIKRLADPMTEYSIGIEDHYAWANLVSVTTSGANEILLDKRRVELLDEQLAASPYHHETLQMPLSGAEKLVRDVKTSANNRARSALSSLIGELAPAKCRGIAIRVPPLPALPATVTEVHANTWIMNRADGMIYHQALTQAAAQLNLRVFYFGKDNVLGLAAQARGKTARDLECHLKAFGTTLGRPWRKGHVVACAGAIFAHVSAAPLKPKKPRPKGRA
;
A
#
# COMPACT_ATOMS: atom_id res chain seq x y z
N MET A 1 -3.18 -40.81 -12.01
CA MET A 1 -3.69 -39.46 -12.35
C MET A 1 -3.47 -38.55 -11.14
N ILE A 2 -2.28 -37.96 -11.03
CA ILE A 2 -1.89 -37.15 -9.86
C ILE A 2 -2.57 -35.79 -9.99
N LYS A 3 -3.47 -35.46 -9.06
CA LYS A 3 -3.98 -34.09 -8.88
C LYS A 3 -2.77 -33.18 -8.73
N ARG A 4 -2.58 -32.22 -9.65
CA ARG A 4 -1.67 -31.10 -9.46
C ARG A 4 -2.04 -30.47 -8.11
N LEU A 5 -1.18 -30.65 -7.11
CA LEU A 5 -1.20 -29.86 -5.89
C LEU A 5 -1.19 -28.39 -6.33
N ALA A 6 -2.01 -27.56 -5.68
CA ALA A 6 -2.03 -26.13 -5.89
C ALA A 6 -0.57 -25.64 -5.98
N ASP A 7 -0.26 -24.88 -7.02
CA ASP A 7 1.06 -24.27 -7.22
C ASP A 7 1.52 -23.73 -5.86
N PRO A 8 2.68 -24.14 -5.31
CA PRO A 8 3.13 -23.62 -4.03
C PRO A 8 3.04 -22.10 -4.09
N MET A 9 2.55 -21.47 -3.02
CA MET A 9 2.31 -20.03 -2.98
C MET A 9 3.64 -19.29 -3.19
N THR A 10 3.99 -19.06 -4.45
CA THR A 10 5.31 -18.58 -4.86
C THR A 10 5.39 -17.07 -4.85
N GLU A 11 4.24 -16.40 -4.85
CA GLU A 11 4.14 -14.97 -5.07
C GLU A 11 2.99 -14.36 -4.29
N TYR A 12 3.17 -13.10 -3.89
CA TYR A 12 2.15 -12.31 -3.19
C TYR A 12 2.26 -10.84 -3.56
N SER A 13 1.34 -10.02 -3.08
CA SER A 13 1.45 -8.56 -3.14
C SER A 13 1.01 -7.93 -1.83
N ILE A 14 1.50 -6.72 -1.57
CA ILE A 14 1.22 -6.00 -0.33
C ILE A 14 0.27 -4.86 -0.67
N GLY A 15 -0.85 -4.76 0.02
CA GLY A 15 -1.68 -3.57 -0.02
C GLY A 15 -1.44 -2.72 1.21
N ILE A 16 -1.48 -1.41 1.01
CA ILE A 16 -1.14 -0.40 2.00
C ILE A 16 -2.29 0.57 2.11
N GLU A 17 -2.77 0.76 3.34
CA GLU A 17 -3.57 1.93 3.72
C GLU A 17 -2.73 2.75 4.70
N ASP A 18 -2.21 3.87 4.19
CA ASP A 18 -1.34 4.79 4.90
C ASP A 18 -2.12 5.82 5.71
N HIS A 19 -1.53 6.23 6.83
CA HIS A 19 -2.00 7.24 7.75
C HIS A 19 -0.84 8.15 8.15
N TYR A 20 -1.11 9.18 8.96
CA TYR A 20 -0.04 10.00 9.51
C TYR A 20 0.81 9.17 10.47
N ALA A 21 2.11 9.05 10.17
CA ALA A 21 3.11 8.32 10.93
C ALA A 21 2.96 6.79 11.03
N TRP A 22 1.96 6.17 10.39
CA TRP A 22 1.82 4.71 10.40
C TRP A 22 1.05 4.19 9.19
N ALA A 23 1.12 2.89 8.92
CA ALA A 23 0.34 2.26 7.85
C ALA A 23 -0.13 0.86 8.24
N ASN A 24 -1.26 0.43 7.66
CA ASN A 24 -1.64 -0.98 7.64
C ASN A 24 -1.06 -1.62 6.39
N LEU A 25 -0.30 -2.70 6.56
CA LEU A 25 0.17 -3.56 5.48
C LEU A 25 -0.59 -4.88 5.53
N VAL A 26 -1.06 -5.32 4.37
CA VAL A 26 -1.80 -6.58 4.20
C VAL A 26 -1.22 -7.33 3.02
N SER A 27 -0.68 -8.52 3.24
CA SER A 27 -0.05 -9.36 2.21
C SER A 27 -1.01 -10.44 1.75
N VAL A 28 -1.30 -10.47 0.46
CA VAL A 28 -2.27 -11.42 -0.12
C VAL A 28 -1.65 -12.18 -1.28
N THR A 29 -1.95 -13.46 -1.35
CA THR A 29 -1.78 -14.30 -2.53
C THR A 29 -3.14 -14.84 -3.00
N THR A 30 -3.19 -15.47 -4.16
CA THR A 30 -4.40 -16.11 -4.67
C THR A 30 -4.17 -17.57 -5.00
N SER A 31 -5.15 -18.41 -4.70
CA SER A 31 -5.18 -19.82 -5.09
C SER A 31 -6.51 -20.13 -5.76
N GLY A 32 -6.49 -20.25 -7.09
CA GLY A 32 -7.71 -20.38 -7.89
C GLY A 32 -8.65 -19.19 -7.70
N ALA A 33 -9.84 -19.45 -7.14
CA ALA A 33 -10.86 -18.44 -6.86
C ALA A 33 -10.70 -17.74 -5.50
N ASN A 34 -9.81 -18.25 -4.64
CA ASN A 34 -9.69 -17.81 -3.25
C ASN A 34 -8.56 -16.82 -3.05
N GLU A 35 -8.80 -15.85 -2.19
CA GLU A 35 -7.79 -14.93 -1.65
C GLU A 35 -7.24 -15.52 -0.35
N ILE A 36 -5.91 -15.57 -0.21
CA ILE A 36 -5.23 -16.08 0.97
C ILE A 36 -4.44 -14.94 1.60
N LEU A 37 -4.78 -14.60 2.85
CA LEU A 37 -4.03 -13.66 3.64
C LEU A 37 -2.77 -14.33 4.20
N LEU A 38 -1.61 -13.75 3.93
CA LEU A 38 -0.31 -14.24 4.41
C LEU A 38 0.16 -13.50 5.66
N ASP A 39 -0.04 -12.18 5.67
CA ASP A 39 0.38 -11.31 6.76
C ASP A 39 -0.53 -10.09 6.87
N LYS A 40 -0.68 -9.58 8.09
CA LYS A 40 -1.28 -8.28 8.37
C LYS A 40 -0.57 -7.66 9.55
N ARG A 41 -0.03 -6.46 9.36
CA ARG A 41 0.63 -5.69 10.42
C ARG A 41 0.35 -4.21 10.30
N ARG A 42 0.37 -3.55 11.47
CA ARG A 42 0.51 -2.10 11.55
C ARG A 42 2.01 -1.80 11.66
N VAL A 43 2.49 -0.84 10.88
CA VAL A 43 3.88 -0.39 10.92
C VAL A 43 3.92 1.08 11.28
N GLU A 44 4.75 1.43 12.26
CA GLU A 44 5.04 2.82 12.61
C GLU A 44 6.13 3.34 11.65
N LEU A 45 5.86 4.48 11.03
CA LEU A 45 6.69 5.16 10.04
C LEU A 45 7.40 6.37 10.64
N LEU A 46 7.46 6.46 11.96
CA LEU A 46 8.11 7.56 12.65
C LEU A 46 8.80 7.09 13.92
N ASP A 47 9.95 7.67 14.22
CA ASP A 47 10.62 7.50 15.52
C ASP A 47 9.80 8.18 16.62
N GLU A 48 9.74 7.56 17.79
CA GLU A 48 8.86 7.98 18.90
C GLU A 48 9.09 9.41 19.39
N GLN A 49 10.29 9.97 19.12
CA GLN A 49 10.65 11.32 19.53
C GLN A 49 10.24 12.41 18.54
N LEU A 50 9.70 12.05 17.37
CA LEU A 50 9.34 13.00 16.31
C LEU A 50 7.83 13.24 16.23
N ALA A 51 7.46 14.45 15.84
CA ALA A 51 6.06 14.82 15.64
C ALA A 51 5.51 14.27 14.32
N ALA A 52 4.32 13.67 14.37
CA ALA A 52 3.65 13.04 13.24
C ALA A 52 3.08 14.00 12.18
N SER A 53 3.06 15.30 12.48
CA SER A 53 2.46 16.31 11.60
C SER A 53 3.25 17.62 11.66
N PRO A 54 4.53 17.61 11.18
CA PRO A 54 5.38 18.78 11.26
C PRO A 54 4.76 20.01 10.59
N TYR A 55 4.06 19.86 9.45
CA TYR A 55 3.50 21.01 8.75
C TYR A 55 2.25 21.60 9.43
N HIS A 56 1.34 20.76 9.93
CA HIS A 56 0.05 21.25 10.47
C HIS A 56 0.16 21.92 11.85
N HIS A 57 1.17 21.58 12.66
CA HIS A 57 1.24 22.07 14.04
C HIS A 57 2.61 22.65 14.39
N GLU A 58 3.65 21.81 14.37
CA GLU A 58 4.94 22.16 14.97
C GLU A 58 5.64 23.33 14.27
N THR A 59 5.69 23.29 12.94
CA THR A 59 6.47 24.26 12.16
C THR A 59 5.90 25.68 12.20
N LEU A 60 4.63 25.87 12.57
CA LEU A 60 3.96 27.17 12.53
C LEU A 60 4.54 28.20 13.51
N GLN A 61 5.15 27.75 14.61
CA GLN A 61 5.70 28.62 15.65
C GLN A 61 7.23 28.51 15.76
N MET A 62 7.88 27.84 14.81
CA MET A 62 9.32 27.64 14.80
C MET A 62 10.04 28.67 13.92
N PRO A 63 11.29 29.04 14.26
CA PRO A 63 12.18 29.67 13.28
C PRO A 63 12.31 28.79 12.04
N LEU A 64 12.32 29.39 10.85
CA LEU A 64 12.29 28.67 9.57
C LEU A 64 13.38 27.59 9.46
N SER A 65 14.60 27.87 9.92
CA SER A 65 15.70 26.89 9.92
C SER A 65 15.40 25.66 10.79
N GLY A 66 14.74 25.84 11.93
CA GLY A 66 14.28 24.78 12.82
C GLY A 66 13.13 23.97 12.20
N ALA A 67 12.17 24.66 11.56
CA ALA A 67 11.07 24.01 10.86
C ALA A 67 11.56 23.12 9.71
N GLU A 68 12.48 23.65 8.89
CA GLU A 68 13.12 22.92 7.80
C GLU A 68 13.91 21.70 8.31
N LYS A 69 14.60 21.85 9.44
CA LYS A 69 15.29 20.72 10.09
C LYS A 69 14.31 19.65 10.53
N LEU A 70 13.24 20.01 11.24
CA LEU A 70 12.22 19.06 11.71
C LEU A 70 11.63 18.26 10.55
N VAL A 71 11.25 18.94 9.45
CA VAL A 71 10.71 18.28 8.25
C VAL A 71 11.71 17.30 7.65
N ARG A 72 13.00 17.66 7.58
CA ARG A 72 14.06 16.74 7.10
C ARG A 72 14.22 15.52 8.01
N ASP A 73 14.18 15.71 9.33
CA ASP A 73 14.31 14.62 10.30
C ASP A 73 13.12 13.66 10.19
N VAL A 74 11.88 14.18 10.09
CA VAL A 74 10.67 13.38 9.87
C VAL A 74 10.72 12.61 8.55
N LYS A 75 11.12 13.25 7.43
CA LYS A 75 11.30 12.57 6.13
C LYS A 75 12.34 11.44 6.22
N THR A 76 13.44 11.68 6.92
CA THR A 76 14.52 10.69 7.10
C THR A 76 14.04 9.49 7.90
N SER A 77 13.35 9.73 9.02
CA SER A 77 12.76 8.68 9.86
C SER A 77 11.74 7.85 9.07
N ALA A 78 10.83 8.51 8.34
CA ALA A 78 9.83 7.84 7.53
C ALA A 78 10.44 6.95 6.45
N ASN A 79 11.45 7.45 5.72
CA ASN A 79 12.15 6.68 4.70
C ASN A 79 12.82 5.43 5.28
N ASN A 80 13.53 5.58 6.40
CA ASN A 80 14.23 4.46 7.05
C ASN A 80 13.25 3.40 7.55
N ARG A 81 12.16 3.82 8.21
CA ARG A 81 11.14 2.91 8.76
C ARG A 81 10.33 2.23 7.68
N ALA A 82 9.92 2.94 6.62
CA ALA A 82 9.22 2.36 5.49
C ALA A 82 10.06 1.28 4.80
N ARG A 83 11.35 1.56 4.55
CA ARG A 83 12.27 0.59 3.96
C ARG A 83 12.44 -0.63 4.84
N SER A 84 12.74 -0.42 6.13
CA SER A 84 12.91 -1.51 7.10
C SER A 84 11.67 -2.40 7.18
N ALA A 85 10.49 -1.79 7.31
CA ALA A 85 9.22 -2.50 7.40
C ALA A 85 8.95 -3.38 6.16
N LEU A 86 9.13 -2.83 4.95
CA LEU A 86 8.94 -3.59 3.72
C LEU A 86 10.00 -4.67 3.55
N SER A 87 11.28 -4.39 3.82
CA SER A 87 12.35 -5.38 3.69
C SER A 87 12.19 -6.55 4.66
N SER A 88 11.81 -6.27 5.92
CA SER A 88 11.61 -7.30 6.94
C SER A 88 10.41 -8.18 6.59
N LEU A 89 9.28 -7.58 6.21
CA LEU A 89 8.10 -8.34 5.74
C LEU A 89 8.44 -9.23 4.54
N ILE A 90 9.24 -8.73 3.59
CA ILE A 90 9.65 -9.51 2.42
C ILE A 90 10.57 -10.67 2.82
N GLY A 91 11.51 -10.44 3.72
CA GLY A 91 12.38 -11.48 4.26
C GLY A 91 11.61 -12.56 5.01
N GLU A 92 10.65 -12.18 5.85
CA GLU A 92 9.81 -13.09 6.64
C GLU A 92 8.89 -13.97 5.78
N LEU A 93 8.44 -13.48 4.63
CA LEU A 93 7.60 -14.23 3.69
C LEU A 93 8.39 -15.01 2.64
N ALA A 94 9.72 -14.99 2.68
CA ALA A 94 10.55 -15.83 1.81
C ALA A 94 10.28 -17.33 2.08
N PRO A 95 10.28 -18.21 1.04
CA PRO A 95 10.74 -17.98 -0.32
C PRO A 95 9.70 -17.37 -1.28
N ALA A 96 8.50 -17.01 -0.81
CA ALA A 96 7.50 -16.37 -1.66
C ALA A 96 7.99 -14.97 -2.10
N LYS A 97 7.79 -14.63 -3.37
CA LYS A 97 8.26 -13.38 -3.98
C LYS A 97 7.18 -12.29 -3.93
N CYS A 98 7.52 -11.12 -3.42
CA CYS A 98 6.64 -9.96 -3.50
C CYS A 98 6.62 -9.42 -4.94
N ARG A 99 5.43 -9.33 -5.55
CA ARG A 99 5.26 -8.81 -6.92
C ARG A 99 5.17 -7.28 -7.01
N GLY A 100 4.88 -6.63 -5.89
CA GLY A 100 4.62 -5.20 -5.83
C GLY A 100 3.75 -4.80 -4.63
N ILE A 101 3.58 -3.49 -4.49
CA ILE A 101 2.72 -2.87 -3.51
C ILE A 101 1.52 -2.19 -4.18
N ALA A 102 0.38 -2.11 -3.50
CA ALA A 102 -0.73 -1.24 -3.85
C ALA A 102 -0.92 -0.17 -2.78
N ILE A 103 -1.05 1.08 -3.18
CA ILE A 103 -1.29 2.21 -2.28
C ILE A 103 -2.22 3.22 -2.98
N ARG A 104 -2.86 4.09 -2.21
CA ARG A 104 -3.72 5.14 -2.76
C ARG A 104 -2.92 6.08 -3.68
N VAL A 105 -3.56 6.72 -4.65
CA VAL A 105 -2.96 7.88 -5.34
C VAL A 105 -2.51 8.94 -4.33
N PRO A 106 -1.35 9.59 -4.53
CA PRO A 106 -0.85 10.57 -3.59
C PRO A 106 -1.82 11.75 -3.47
N PRO A 107 -1.95 12.37 -2.28
CA PRO A 107 -2.86 13.49 -2.08
C PRO A 107 -2.44 14.78 -2.80
N LEU A 108 -1.17 14.88 -3.21
CA LEU A 108 -0.61 15.98 -4.02
C LEU A 108 0.25 15.40 -5.16
N PRO A 109 0.39 16.11 -6.30
CA PRO A 109 1.32 15.71 -7.36
C PRO A 109 2.78 15.67 -6.89
N ALA A 110 3.16 16.63 -6.04
CA ALA A 110 4.46 16.69 -5.38
C ALA A 110 4.32 17.43 -4.04
N LEU A 111 5.20 17.11 -3.09
CA LEU A 111 5.39 17.90 -1.89
C LEU A 111 6.28 19.11 -2.24
N PRO A 112 5.91 20.36 -1.87
CA PRO A 112 6.79 21.51 -2.09
C PRO A 112 8.16 21.34 -1.44
N ALA A 113 9.14 22.07 -1.96
CA ALA A 113 10.54 21.93 -1.56
C ALA A 113 10.79 22.48 -0.17
N THR A 114 10.07 23.55 0.20
CA THR A 114 10.29 24.30 1.45
C THR A 114 9.05 24.36 2.33
N VAL A 115 9.27 24.58 3.63
CA VAL A 115 8.22 24.87 4.62
C VAL A 115 7.45 26.14 4.25
N THR A 116 8.15 27.16 3.75
CA THR A 116 7.52 28.44 3.37
C THR A 116 6.48 28.23 2.26
N GLU A 117 6.81 27.45 1.22
CA GLU A 117 5.86 27.12 0.14
C GLU A 117 4.65 26.33 0.64
N VAL A 118 4.86 25.41 1.60
CA VAL A 118 3.76 24.65 2.20
C VAL A 118 2.84 25.57 3.02
N HIS A 119 3.41 26.46 3.84
CA HIS A 119 2.64 27.39 4.67
C HIS A 119 1.91 28.47 3.87
N ALA A 120 2.40 28.81 2.67
CA ALA A 120 1.74 29.76 1.79
C ALA A 120 0.36 29.28 1.26
N ASN A 121 0.03 27.99 1.43
CA ASN A 121 -1.24 27.44 0.93
C ASN A 121 -1.83 26.40 1.89
N THR A 122 -2.90 26.77 2.59
CA THR A 122 -3.60 25.90 3.56
C THR A 122 -4.09 24.59 2.93
N TRP A 123 -4.47 24.57 1.65
CA TRP A 123 -4.89 23.34 0.97
C TRP A 123 -3.73 22.35 0.80
N ILE A 124 -2.52 22.86 0.53
CA ILE A 124 -1.28 22.08 0.46
C ILE A 124 -0.86 21.65 1.85
N MET A 125 -0.80 22.58 2.81
CA MET A 125 -0.47 22.29 4.21
C MET A 125 -1.29 21.13 4.76
N ASN A 126 -2.61 21.14 4.49
CA ASN A 126 -3.54 20.11 4.95
C ASN A 126 -3.27 18.69 4.39
N ARG A 127 -2.36 18.56 3.42
CA ARG A 127 -1.99 17.30 2.74
C ARG A 127 -0.50 16.99 2.83
N ALA A 128 0.33 17.96 3.20
CA ALA A 128 1.78 17.86 3.17
C ALA A 128 2.32 16.79 4.12
N ASP A 129 1.72 16.65 5.31
CA ASP A 129 2.12 15.60 6.26
C ASP A 129 1.83 14.20 5.73
N GLY A 130 0.65 13.99 5.12
CA GLY A 130 0.33 12.73 4.44
C GLY A 130 1.30 12.40 3.30
N MET A 131 1.74 13.41 2.55
CA MET A 131 2.72 13.22 1.47
C MET A 131 4.06 12.67 1.96
N ILE A 132 4.53 13.04 3.16
CA ILE A 132 5.81 12.54 3.68
C ILE A 132 5.78 11.01 3.79
N TYR A 133 4.76 10.47 4.46
CA TYR A 133 4.63 9.03 4.70
C TYR A 133 4.31 8.26 3.43
N HIS A 134 3.49 8.84 2.56
CA HIS A 134 3.17 8.28 1.25
C HIS A 134 4.42 8.16 0.36
N GLN A 135 5.23 9.22 0.28
CA GLN A 135 6.49 9.22 -0.46
C GLN A 135 7.48 8.22 0.13
N ALA A 136 7.56 8.12 1.47
CA ALA A 136 8.46 7.15 2.10
C ALA A 136 8.14 5.70 1.72
N LEU A 137 6.86 5.31 1.71
CA LEU A 137 6.42 3.96 1.32
C LEU A 137 6.68 3.65 -0.16
N THR A 138 6.41 4.62 -1.05
CA THR A 138 6.61 4.46 -2.49
C THR A 138 8.10 4.49 -2.88
N GLN A 139 8.92 5.32 -2.22
CA GLN A 139 10.37 5.33 -2.38
C GLN A 139 11.01 4.05 -1.86
N ALA A 140 10.57 3.55 -0.70
CA ALA A 140 11.02 2.26 -0.18
C ALA A 140 10.70 1.11 -1.14
N ALA A 141 9.49 1.09 -1.72
CA ALA A 141 9.13 0.12 -2.75
C ALA A 141 10.05 0.21 -3.99
N ALA A 142 10.33 1.42 -4.48
CA ALA A 142 11.25 1.62 -5.60
C ALA A 142 12.68 1.13 -5.30
N GLN A 143 13.21 1.43 -4.10
CA GLN A 143 14.53 0.94 -3.66
C GLN A 143 14.61 -0.58 -3.54
N LEU A 144 13.48 -1.23 -3.26
CA LEU A 144 13.32 -2.68 -3.21
C LEU A 144 12.93 -3.30 -4.57
N ASN A 145 12.94 -2.51 -5.66
CA ASN A 145 12.54 -2.91 -7.00
C ASN A 145 11.10 -3.48 -7.10
N LEU A 146 10.21 -2.98 -6.25
CA LEU A 146 8.80 -3.35 -6.25
C LEU A 146 8.01 -2.42 -7.15
N ARG A 147 7.10 -2.99 -7.96
CA ARG A 147 6.11 -2.20 -8.69
C ARG A 147 5.14 -1.55 -7.71
N VAL A 148 4.77 -0.30 -7.98
CA VAL A 148 3.75 0.43 -7.23
C VAL A 148 2.48 0.53 -8.06
N PHE A 149 1.39 0.00 -7.53
CA PHE A 149 0.05 0.08 -8.11
C PHE A 149 -0.75 1.13 -7.35
N TYR A 150 -1.39 2.05 -8.08
CA TYR A 150 -2.18 3.11 -7.47
C TYR A 150 -3.68 2.82 -7.58
N PHE A 151 -4.44 3.18 -6.55
CA PHE A 151 -5.89 3.16 -6.56
C PHE A 151 -6.48 4.47 -6.02
N GLY A 152 -7.71 4.78 -6.42
CA GLY A 152 -8.46 5.93 -5.91
C GLY A 152 -9.13 5.61 -4.57
N LYS A 153 -9.44 6.65 -3.79
CA LYS A 153 -10.05 6.56 -2.44
C LYS A 153 -11.25 5.59 -2.37
N ASP A 154 -12.11 5.59 -3.38
CA ASP A 154 -13.39 4.87 -3.35
C ASP A 154 -13.50 3.74 -4.39
N ASN A 155 -12.43 3.43 -5.14
CA ASN A 155 -12.52 2.46 -6.25
C ASN A 155 -11.81 1.12 -6.02
N VAL A 156 -11.01 0.98 -4.97
CA VAL A 156 -10.14 -0.19 -4.78
C VAL A 156 -10.91 -1.51 -4.69
N LEU A 157 -12.09 -1.51 -4.04
CA LEU A 157 -12.95 -2.70 -3.97
C LEU A 157 -13.49 -3.07 -5.35
N GLY A 158 -13.85 -2.08 -6.18
CA GLY A 158 -14.28 -2.31 -7.55
C GLY A 158 -13.15 -2.88 -8.42
N LEU A 159 -11.94 -2.32 -8.31
CA LEU A 159 -10.76 -2.80 -9.03
C LEU A 159 -10.41 -4.25 -8.64
N ALA A 160 -10.38 -4.54 -7.34
CA ALA A 160 -10.12 -5.87 -6.84
C ALA A 160 -11.22 -6.87 -7.26
N ALA A 161 -12.49 -6.47 -7.19
CA ALA A 161 -13.61 -7.32 -7.58
C ALA A 161 -13.59 -7.64 -9.09
N GLN A 162 -13.35 -6.63 -9.93
CA GLN A 162 -13.19 -6.79 -11.37
C GLN A 162 -12.03 -7.76 -11.68
N ALA A 163 -10.89 -7.59 -11.01
CA ALA A 163 -9.73 -8.46 -11.17
C ALA A 163 -10.02 -9.93 -10.79
N ARG A 164 -11.00 -10.17 -9.91
CA ARG A 164 -11.41 -11.50 -9.46
C ARG A 164 -12.66 -12.03 -10.15
N GLY A 165 -13.28 -11.26 -11.05
CA GLY A 165 -14.56 -11.61 -11.67
C GLY A 165 -15.71 -11.70 -10.66
N LYS A 166 -15.66 -10.89 -9.60
CA LYS A 166 -16.67 -10.80 -8.53
C LYS A 166 -17.39 -9.45 -8.59
N THR A 167 -18.53 -9.33 -7.93
CA THR A 167 -19.11 -8.00 -7.64
C THR A 167 -18.35 -7.35 -6.48
N ALA A 168 -18.34 -6.01 -6.43
CA ALA A 168 -17.71 -5.28 -5.33
C ALA A 168 -18.33 -5.63 -3.97
N ARG A 169 -19.65 -5.83 -3.93
CA ARG A 169 -20.39 -6.23 -2.73
C ARG A 169 -19.96 -7.62 -2.25
N ASP A 170 -19.92 -8.60 -3.13
CA ASP A 170 -19.55 -9.98 -2.75
C ASP A 170 -18.11 -10.05 -2.27
N LEU A 171 -17.20 -9.34 -2.94
CA LEU A 171 -15.82 -9.25 -2.49
C LEU A 171 -15.73 -8.55 -1.14
N GLU A 172 -16.40 -7.42 -0.94
CA GLU A 172 -16.37 -6.71 0.34
C GLU A 172 -16.92 -7.58 1.49
N CYS A 173 -18.03 -8.29 1.28
CA CYS A 173 -18.57 -9.25 2.25
C CYS A 173 -17.55 -10.35 2.58
N HIS A 174 -16.90 -10.91 1.56
CA HIS A 174 -15.85 -11.91 1.75
C HIS A 174 -14.67 -11.36 2.56
N LEU A 175 -14.16 -10.17 2.21
CA LEU A 175 -13.03 -9.56 2.92
C LEU A 175 -13.40 -9.16 4.35
N LYS A 176 -14.63 -8.74 4.63
CA LYS A 176 -15.09 -8.48 6.00
C LYS A 176 -15.08 -9.75 6.86
N ALA A 177 -15.39 -10.91 6.27
CA ALA A 177 -15.37 -12.20 6.97
C ALA A 177 -13.95 -12.64 7.39
N PHE A 178 -12.87 -12.09 6.81
CA PHE A 178 -11.50 -12.37 7.30
C PHE A 178 -11.31 -11.98 8.76
N GLY A 179 -12.02 -10.93 9.24
CA GLY A 179 -11.95 -10.51 10.63
C GLY A 179 -12.52 -11.52 11.64
N THR A 180 -13.35 -12.47 11.20
CA THR A 180 -13.86 -13.55 12.07
C THR A 180 -12.87 -14.71 12.20
N THR A 181 -12.09 -14.96 11.14
CA THR A 181 -11.14 -16.09 11.07
C THR A 181 -9.73 -15.74 11.52
N LEU A 182 -9.30 -14.48 11.34
CA LEU A 182 -7.89 -14.07 11.46
C LEU A 182 -7.62 -13.16 12.67
N GLY A 183 -8.64 -12.93 13.50
CA GLY A 183 -8.52 -12.18 14.74
C GLY A 183 -8.59 -10.65 14.57
N ARG A 184 -8.84 -9.98 15.70
CA ARG A 184 -8.93 -8.52 15.77
C ARG A 184 -7.52 -7.89 15.88
N PRO A 185 -7.32 -6.63 15.44
CA PRO A 185 -8.30 -5.77 14.76
C PRO A 185 -8.39 -6.07 13.25
N TRP A 186 -9.62 -6.09 12.73
CA TRP A 186 -9.95 -6.06 11.30
C TRP A 186 -10.97 -4.94 11.08
N ARG A 187 -10.55 -3.90 10.36
CA ARG A 187 -11.24 -2.61 10.27
C ARG A 187 -11.26 -2.16 8.82
N LYS A 188 -11.98 -1.09 8.50
CA LYS A 188 -12.07 -0.54 7.14
C LYS A 188 -10.70 -0.39 6.45
N GLY A 189 -9.69 0.13 7.15
CA GLY A 189 -8.33 0.26 6.60
C GLY A 189 -7.69 -1.08 6.21
N HIS A 190 -7.93 -2.15 6.97
CA HIS A 190 -7.45 -3.49 6.62
C HIS A 190 -8.18 -4.04 5.39
N VAL A 191 -9.48 -3.77 5.25
CA VAL A 191 -10.25 -4.18 4.06
C VAL A 191 -9.75 -3.44 2.81
N VAL A 192 -9.47 -2.14 2.92
CA VAL A 192 -8.90 -1.33 1.84
C VAL A 192 -7.51 -1.84 1.43
N ALA A 193 -6.63 -2.04 2.40
CA ALA A 193 -5.31 -2.63 2.15
C ALA A 193 -5.42 -4.03 1.52
N CYS A 194 -6.30 -4.90 2.03
CA CYS A 194 -6.52 -6.23 1.46
C CYS A 194 -7.00 -6.16 -0.01
N ALA A 195 -7.97 -5.30 -0.31
CA ALA A 195 -8.44 -5.07 -1.68
C ALA A 195 -7.30 -4.56 -2.59
N GLY A 196 -6.48 -3.63 -2.09
CA GLY A 196 -5.30 -3.16 -2.80
C GLY A 196 -4.32 -4.29 -3.14
N ALA A 197 -4.02 -5.15 -2.15
CA ALA A 197 -3.14 -6.30 -2.34
C ALA A 197 -3.65 -7.24 -3.45
N ILE A 198 -4.95 -7.54 -3.45
CA ILE A 198 -5.61 -8.36 -4.48
C ILE A 198 -5.50 -7.72 -5.86
N PHE A 199 -5.81 -6.41 -5.94
CA PHE A 199 -5.69 -5.65 -7.18
C PHE A 199 -4.27 -5.69 -7.74
N ALA A 200 -3.26 -5.42 -6.92
CA ALA A 200 -1.85 -5.51 -7.32
C ALA A 200 -1.48 -6.93 -7.75
N HIS A 201 -1.85 -7.95 -6.98
CA HIS A 201 -1.46 -9.34 -7.25
C HIS A 201 -1.94 -9.83 -8.61
N VAL A 202 -3.21 -9.53 -8.97
CA VAL A 202 -3.76 -9.91 -10.27
C VAL A 202 -3.21 -9.05 -11.40
N SER A 203 -3.09 -7.73 -11.20
CA SER A 203 -2.54 -6.80 -12.20
C SER A 203 -1.06 -7.07 -12.49
N ALA A 204 -0.36 -7.65 -11.51
CA ALA A 204 1.02 -8.02 -11.61
C ALA A 204 1.23 -9.32 -12.40
N ALA A 205 0.25 -10.23 -12.47
CA ALA A 205 0.40 -11.55 -13.07
C ALA A 205 0.83 -11.43 -14.55
N PRO A 206 1.69 -12.33 -15.06
CA PRO A 206 2.05 -12.35 -16.47
C PRO A 206 0.75 -12.51 -17.28
N LEU A 207 0.57 -11.70 -18.32
CA LEU A 207 -0.56 -11.86 -19.24
C LEU A 207 -0.53 -13.29 -19.77
N LYS A 208 -1.59 -14.07 -19.50
CA LYS A 208 -1.78 -15.34 -20.22
C LYS A 208 -1.82 -15.01 -21.71
N PRO A 209 -1.08 -15.74 -22.58
CA PRO A 209 -1.18 -15.50 -24.01
C PRO A 209 -2.64 -15.63 -24.44
N LYS A 210 -3.17 -14.60 -25.11
CA LYS A 210 -4.51 -14.64 -25.70
C LYS A 210 -4.54 -15.81 -26.69
N LYS A 211 -5.45 -16.75 -26.50
CA LYS A 211 -5.72 -17.78 -27.52
C LYS A 211 -6.03 -17.05 -28.84
N PRO A 212 -5.40 -17.42 -29.97
CA PRO A 212 -5.73 -16.82 -31.26
C PRO A 212 -7.22 -17.02 -31.54
N ARG A 213 -7.91 -15.94 -31.94
CA ARG A 213 -9.30 -16.06 -32.41
C ARG A 213 -9.31 -17.04 -33.59
N PRO A 214 -10.24 -18.01 -33.64
CA PRO A 214 -10.40 -18.81 -34.84
C PRO A 214 -10.71 -17.85 -35.99
N LYS A 215 -9.91 -17.90 -37.05
CA LYS A 215 -10.23 -17.22 -38.30
C LYS A 215 -11.54 -17.83 -38.78
N GLY A 216 -12.59 -17.01 -38.87
CA GLY A 216 -13.85 -17.42 -39.48
C GLY A 216 -13.54 -17.98 -40.86
N ARG A 217 -14.07 -19.17 -41.15
CA ARG A 217 -14.07 -19.73 -42.50
C ARG A 217 -14.93 -18.80 -43.37
N ALA A 218 -14.31 -18.24 -44.41
CA ALA A 218 -15.02 -17.72 -45.57
C ALA A 218 -15.60 -18.89 -46.37
#